data_AF-A0A0V8M0D2-F1
#
_entry.id   AF-A0A0V8M0D2-F1
#
_cell.length_a   1.000
_cell.length_b   1.000
_cell.length_c   1.000
_cell.angle_alpha   90.00
_cell.angle_beta   90.00
_cell.angle_gamma   90.00
#
_symmetry.space_group_name_H-M   'P 1'
#
loop_
_entity.id
_entity.type
_entity.pdbx_description
1 polymer ?
#
loop_
_entity_poly.entity_id
_entity_poly.type
_entity_poly.pdbx_seq_one_letter_code
_entity_poly.pdbx_strand_id
1 'polypeptide(L)'
;MVSGKVPSINISLEAISAFISRAKGETAINKIDNQINELVGALTDPIIVYPGGWGDTLPEWLKNAITLERLIENMKANKGEQSTGTDAEACAYLNTASLAMPIDSDWSQIYLYVAGKTYTRWRKSEIPKDIRVDSLTDHQIASLNRLKEWLYYRRTTARQKVKKAENLQQKEVEAAKRKAEQPALFEF
;
A
#
# COMPACT_ATOMS: atom_id res chain seq x y z
N MET A 1 -40.32 -8.35 -50.04
CA MET A 1 -40.32 -7.27 -49.04
C MET A 1 -40.71 -7.85 -47.70
N VAL A 2 -39.76 -8.07 -46.79
CA VAL A 2 -40.06 -8.53 -45.41
C VAL A 2 -39.82 -7.33 -44.49
N SER A 3 -40.92 -6.75 -44.00
CA SER A 3 -40.90 -5.64 -43.04
C SER A 3 -40.57 -6.19 -41.66
N GLY A 4 -39.29 -6.11 -41.28
CA GLY A 4 -38.83 -6.44 -39.94
C GLY A 4 -39.16 -5.30 -38.98
N LYS A 5 -40.18 -5.48 -38.14
CA LYS A 5 -40.47 -4.59 -37.01
C LYS A 5 -39.33 -4.70 -36.00
N VAL A 6 -38.53 -3.65 -35.85
CA VAL A 6 -37.55 -3.54 -34.78
C VAL A 6 -38.33 -3.38 -33.45
N PRO A 7 -38.16 -4.27 -32.46
CA PRO A 7 -38.85 -4.12 -31.19
C PRO A 7 -38.27 -2.92 -30.43
N SER A 8 -39.12 -1.94 -30.13
CA SER A 8 -38.80 -0.82 -29.24
C SER A 8 -38.70 -1.34 -27.80
N ILE A 9 -37.49 -1.36 -27.26
CA ILE A 9 -37.24 -1.68 -25.85
C ILE A 9 -37.66 -0.46 -25.03
N ASN A 10 -38.86 -0.51 -24.46
CA ASN A 10 -39.38 0.55 -23.59
C ASN A 10 -38.88 0.29 -22.15
N ILE A 11 -37.71 0.83 -21.80
CA ILE A 11 -37.17 0.73 -20.43
C ILE A 11 -37.84 1.82 -19.58
N SER A 12 -38.56 1.42 -18.53
CA SER A 12 -39.17 2.36 -17.57
C SER A 12 -38.11 3.23 -16.90
N LEU A 13 -38.41 4.53 -16.75
CA LEU A 13 -37.58 5.49 -16.00
C LEU A 13 -37.31 5.03 -14.55
N GLU A 14 -38.23 4.28 -13.95
CA GLU A 14 -38.07 3.69 -12.62
C GLU A 14 -36.99 2.61 -12.59
N ALA A 15 -36.91 1.77 -13.63
CA ALA A 15 -35.89 0.74 -13.76
C ALA A 15 -34.49 1.36 -13.95
N ILE A 16 -34.40 2.45 -14.72
CA ILE A 16 -33.16 3.23 -14.88
C ILE A 16 -32.74 3.85 -13.53
N SER A 17 -33.68 4.45 -12.79
CA SER A 17 -33.43 5.05 -11.48
C SER A 17 -32.94 4.02 -10.45
N ALA A 18 -33.59 2.85 -10.38
CA ALA A 18 -33.18 1.75 -9.50
C ALA A 18 -31.79 1.20 -9.84
N PHE A 19 -31.48 1.06 -11.13
CA PHE A 19 -30.16 0.63 -11.59
C PHE A 19 -29.07 1.64 -11.21
N ILE A 20 -29.31 2.94 -11.42
CA ILE A 20 -28.38 4.00 -11.02
C ILE A 20 -28.18 4.03 -9.51
N SER A 21 -29.26 3.86 -8.73
CA SER A 21 -29.18 3.81 -7.25
C SER A 21 -28.34 2.63 -6.77
N ARG A 22 -28.55 1.44 -7.36
CA ARG A 22 -27.76 0.24 -7.06
C ARG A 22 -26.28 0.41 -7.44
N ALA A 23 -25.98 0.94 -8.63
CA ALA A 23 -24.61 1.19 -9.06
C ALA A 23 -23.90 2.23 -8.16
N LYS A 24 -24.61 3.27 -7.70
CA LYS A 24 -24.11 4.20 -6.69
C LYS A 24 -23.84 3.52 -5.34
N GLY A 25 -24.70 2.59 -4.93
CA GLY A 25 -24.48 1.76 -3.74
C GLY A 25 -23.23 0.88 -3.86
N GLU A 26 -23.06 0.15 -4.97
CA GLU A 26 -21.89 -0.72 -5.21
C GLU A 26 -20.58 0.08 -5.26
N THR A 27 -20.58 1.26 -5.90
CA THR A 27 -19.40 2.15 -5.93
C THR A 27 -19.05 2.72 -4.56
N ALA A 28 -20.05 3.04 -3.72
CA ALA A 28 -19.82 3.49 -2.35
C ALA A 28 -19.24 2.38 -1.46
N ILE A 29 -19.74 1.15 -1.58
CA ILE A 29 -19.22 -0.02 -0.84
C ILE A 29 -17.76 -0.30 -1.23
N ASN A 30 -17.47 -0.33 -2.54
CA ASN A 30 -16.10 -0.52 -3.04
C ASN A 30 -15.14 0.58 -2.54
N LYS A 31 -15.63 1.81 -2.39
CA LYS A 31 -14.82 2.92 -1.84
C LYS A 31 -14.49 2.69 -0.37
N ILE A 32 -15.47 2.29 0.44
CA ILE A 32 -15.28 1.98 1.87
C ILE A 32 -14.29 0.82 2.04
N ASP A 33 -14.44 -0.25 1.25
CA ASP A 33 -13.53 -1.40 1.28
C ASP A 33 -12.09 -0.99 0.95
N ASN A 34 -11.89 -0.11 -0.02
CA ASN A 34 -10.57 0.42 -0.34
C ASN A 34 -9.99 1.24 0.82
N GLN A 35 -10.79 2.09 1.48
CA GLN A 35 -10.32 2.85 2.65
C GLN A 35 -9.94 1.94 3.82
N ILE A 36 -10.72 0.89 4.07
CA ILE A 36 -10.41 -0.13 5.09
C ILE A 36 -9.11 -0.86 4.71
N ASN A 37 -8.95 -1.26 3.44
CA ASN A 37 -7.73 -1.91 2.98
C ASN A 37 -6.51 -1.01 3.19
N GLU A 38 -6.58 0.28 2.86
CA GLU A 38 -5.47 1.21 3.09
C GLU A 38 -5.16 1.41 4.58
N LEU A 39 -6.18 1.46 5.44
CA LEU A 39 -6.00 1.51 6.90
C LEU A 39 -5.31 0.25 7.43
N VAL A 40 -5.78 -0.93 7.02
CA VAL A 40 -5.15 -2.21 7.36
C VAL A 40 -3.71 -2.25 6.85
N GLY A 41 -3.45 -1.74 5.64
CA GLY A 41 -2.11 -1.65 5.08
C GLY A 41 -1.16 -0.78 5.87
N ALA A 42 -1.62 0.38 6.35
CA ALA A 42 -0.79 1.24 7.18
C ALA A 42 -0.26 0.51 8.43
N LEU A 43 -1.06 -0.39 8.99
CA LEU A 43 -0.75 -1.14 10.21
C LEU A 43 -0.01 -2.46 9.97
N THR A 44 -0.28 -3.13 8.85
CA THR A 44 0.12 -4.53 8.63
C THR A 44 1.03 -4.76 7.43
N ASP A 45 1.13 -3.79 6.51
CA ASP A 45 2.04 -3.93 5.38
C ASP A 45 3.48 -4.05 5.91
N PRO A 46 4.31 -4.93 5.31
CA PRO A 46 5.68 -5.10 5.76
C PRO A 46 6.48 -3.80 5.64
N ILE A 47 7.42 -3.59 6.55
CA ILE A 47 8.44 -2.56 6.41
C ILE A 47 9.51 -3.09 5.44
N ILE A 48 9.63 -2.44 4.28
CA ILE A 48 10.61 -2.83 3.26
C ILE A 48 11.97 -2.25 3.64
N VAL A 49 12.94 -3.12 3.87
CA VAL A 49 14.33 -2.78 4.20
C VAL A 49 15.28 -3.26 3.11
N TYR A 50 16.52 -2.75 3.12
CA TYR A 50 17.54 -3.24 2.22
C TYR A 50 17.87 -4.72 2.52
N PRO A 51 18.02 -5.58 1.49
CA PRO A 51 18.36 -6.99 1.69
C PRO A 51 19.82 -7.12 2.18
N GLY A 52 20.00 -7.21 3.50
CA GLY A 52 21.33 -7.34 4.11
C GLY A 52 21.33 -7.84 5.56
N GLY A 53 20.19 -8.34 6.07
CA GLY A 53 20.07 -8.87 7.43
C GLY A 53 19.90 -7.81 8.55
N TRP A 54 19.86 -6.52 8.20
CA TRP A 54 19.72 -5.41 9.17
C TRP A 54 18.26 -5.02 9.49
N GLY A 55 17.28 -5.82 9.08
CA GLY A 55 15.86 -5.50 9.31
C GLY A 55 15.50 -5.46 10.80
N ASP A 56 16.03 -6.42 11.58
CA ASP A 56 15.76 -6.54 13.01
C ASP A 56 16.49 -5.47 13.84
N THR A 57 17.48 -4.79 13.27
CA THR A 57 18.22 -3.71 13.94
C THR A 57 17.54 -2.34 13.82
N LEU A 58 16.40 -2.26 13.11
CA LEU A 58 15.66 -1.01 13.02
C LEU A 58 15.15 -0.56 14.39
N PRO A 59 15.43 0.70 14.80
CA PRO A 59 14.94 1.23 16.05
C PRO A 59 13.42 1.25 16.13
N GLU A 60 12.87 0.90 17.30
CA GLU A 60 11.42 0.81 17.50
C GLU A 60 10.69 2.13 17.22
N TRP A 61 11.30 3.25 17.60
CA TRP A 61 10.72 4.57 17.33
C TRP A 61 10.55 4.84 15.82
N LEU A 62 11.42 4.28 14.97
CA LEU A 62 11.35 4.45 13.52
C LEU A 62 10.23 3.57 12.92
N LYS A 63 10.03 2.36 13.44
CA LYS A 63 8.89 1.52 13.07
C LYS A 63 7.56 2.22 13.40
N ASN A 64 7.47 2.81 14.59
CA ASN A 64 6.30 3.60 15.00
C ASN A 64 6.11 4.84 14.10
N ALA A 65 7.18 5.55 13.76
CA ALA A 65 7.13 6.68 12.83
C ALA A 65 6.61 6.27 11.45
N ILE A 66 7.03 5.12 10.93
CA ILE A 66 6.51 4.57 9.67
C ILE A 66 4.99 4.37 9.75
N THR A 67 4.50 3.68 10.77
CA THR A 67 3.06 3.45 10.94
C THR A 67 2.29 4.77 10.98
N LEU A 68 2.76 5.74 11.76
CA LEU A 68 2.10 7.04 11.88
C LEU A 68 2.13 7.84 10.57
N GLU A 69 3.25 7.84 9.86
CA GLU A 69 3.33 8.51 8.55
C GLU A 69 2.43 7.86 7.51
N ARG A 70 2.34 6.52 7.49
CA ARG A 70 1.40 5.80 6.60
C ARG A 70 -0.05 6.20 6.87
N LEU A 71 -0.44 6.33 8.15
CA LEU A 71 -1.78 6.81 8.52
C LEU A 71 -2.03 8.26 8.04
N ILE A 72 -1.01 9.12 8.12
CA ILE A 72 -1.11 10.49 7.60
C ILE A 72 -1.27 10.50 6.08
N GLU A 73 -0.55 9.64 5.36
CA GLU A 73 -0.72 9.48 3.91
C GLU A 73 -2.13 8.96 3.56
N ASN A 74 -2.71 8.04 4.35
CA ASN A 74 -4.10 7.62 4.16
C ASN A 74 -5.09 8.79 4.33
N MET A 75 -4.84 9.69 5.28
CA MET A 75 -5.67 10.89 5.46
C MET A 75 -5.57 11.84 4.27
N LYS A 76 -4.39 11.99 3.67
CA LYS A 76 -4.19 12.78 2.44
C LYS A 76 -4.88 12.14 1.23
N ALA A 77 -4.76 10.81 1.10
CA ALA A 77 -5.43 10.04 0.05
C ALA A 77 -6.95 10.23 0.09
N ASN A 78 -7.53 10.25 1.30
CA ASN A 78 -8.94 10.54 1.49
C ASN A 78 -9.37 11.94 1.04
N LYS A 79 -8.43 12.89 0.95
CA LYS A 79 -8.63 14.24 0.42
C LYS A 79 -8.37 14.34 -1.09
N GLY A 80 -8.03 13.25 -1.76
CA GLY A 80 -7.76 13.19 -3.20
C GLY A 80 -6.30 13.40 -3.59
N GLU A 81 -5.37 13.42 -2.62
CA GLU A 81 -3.93 13.45 -2.91
C GLU A 81 -3.42 12.05 -3.30
N GLN A 82 -2.37 11.99 -4.13
CA GLN A 82 -1.77 10.72 -4.52
C GLN A 82 -0.96 10.11 -3.36
N SER A 83 -1.29 8.88 -2.97
CA SER A 83 -0.52 8.14 -1.97
C SER A 83 0.87 7.77 -2.47
N THR A 84 1.89 7.97 -1.64
CA THR A 84 3.29 7.59 -1.93
C THR A 84 3.95 6.97 -0.70
N GLY A 85 5.21 6.52 -0.84
CA GLY A 85 6.00 6.07 0.30
C GLY A 85 6.43 7.23 1.20
N THR A 86 6.66 6.95 2.48
CA THR A 86 6.90 8.01 3.47
C THR A 86 8.39 8.34 3.65
N ASP A 87 8.70 9.47 4.30
CA ASP A 87 10.09 9.83 4.64
C ASP A 87 10.68 8.79 5.61
N ALA A 88 9.90 8.33 6.59
CA ALA A 88 10.31 7.30 7.54
C ALA A 88 10.59 5.94 6.87
N GLU A 89 9.83 5.55 5.84
CA GLU A 89 10.10 4.33 5.07
C GLU A 89 11.42 4.43 4.29
N ALA A 90 11.64 5.57 3.62
CA ALA A 90 12.90 5.83 2.93
C ALA A 90 14.07 5.86 3.93
N CYS A 91 13.89 6.46 5.11
CA CYS A 91 14.88 6.47 6.18
C CYS A 91 15.24 5.06 6.65
N ALA A 92 14.27 4.17 6.86
CA ALA A 92 14.53 2.79 7.27
C ALA A 92 15.26 1.99 6.19
N TYR A 93 14.87 2.15 4.92
CA TYR A 93 15.54 1.49 3.81
C TYR A 93 17.00 1.94 3.67
N LEU A 94 17.25 3.25 3.70
CA LEU A 94 18.60 3.80 3.55
C LEU A 94 19.48 3.55 4.79
N ASN A 95 18.90 3.53 5.98
CA ASN A 95 19.60 3.13 7.19
C ASN A 95 20.15 1.70 7.05
N THR A 96 19.28 0.75 6.67
CA THR A 96 19.70 -0.65 6.50
C THR A 96 20.64 -0.87 5.30
N ALA A 97 20.50 -0.07 4.24
CA ALA A 97 21.44 -0.07 3.11
C ALA A 97 22.84 0.38 3.54
N SER A 98 22.95 1.43 4.36
CA SER A 98 24.24 2.00 4.78
C SER A 98 25.03 1.09 5.72
N LEU A 99 24.32 0.19 6.41
CA LEU A 99 24.94 -0.87 7.22
C LEU A 99 25.40 -2.07 6.37
N ALA A 100 24.77 -2.30 5.22
CA ALA A 100 25.09 -3.43 4.34
C ALA A 100 26.23 -3.13 3.38
N MET A 101 26.32 -1.90 2.88
CA MET A 101 27.30 -1.51 1.87
C MET A 101 27.62 0.00 1.93
N PRO A 102 28.77 0.41 1.40
CA PRO A 102 29.04 1.82 1.13
C PRO A 102 27.98 2.39 0.19
N ILE A 103 27.39 3.52 0.58
CA ILE A 103 26.45 4.28 -0.23
C ILE A 103 27.21 5.44 -0.89
N ASP A 104 26.89 5.77 -2.14
CA ASP A 104 27.46 6.93 -2.81
C ASP A 104 27.00 8.26 -2.20
N SER A 105 27.60 9.35 -2.66
CA SER A 105 27.37 10.68 -2.10
C SER A 105 25.91 11.14 -2.24
N ASP A 106 25.23 10.86 -3.36
CA ASP A 106 23.87 11.34 -3.58
C ASP A 106 22.89 10.66 -2.63
N TRP A 107 22.98 9.34 -2.52
CA TRP A 107 22.13 8.58 -1.60
C TRP A 107 22.48 8.84 -0.13
N SER A 108 23.74 9.16 0.18
CA SER A 108 24.13 9.59 1.52
C SER A 108 23.48 10.93 1.90
N GLN A 109 23.46 11.90 0.99
CA GLN A 109 22.76 13.18 1.19
C GLN A 109 21.25 12.98 1.34
N ILE A 110 20.64 12.14 0.50
CA ILE A 110 19.22 11.77 0.61
C ILE A 110 18.93 11.15 1.97
N TYR A 111 19.76 10.21 2.43
CA TYR A 111 19.61 9.55 3.73
C TYR A 111 19.65 10.56 4.87
N LEU A 112 20.67 11.43 4.93
CA LEU A 112 20.79 12.43 5.98
C LEU A 112 19.62 13.42 5.97
N TYR A 113 19.13 13.81 4.79
CA TYR A 113 17.96 14.66 4.65
C TYR A 113 16.69 14.01 5.22
N VAL A 114 16.35 12.78 4.80
CA VAL A 114 15.13 12.10 5.29
C VAL A 114 15.26 11.71 6.76
N ALA A 115 16.43 11.27 7.20
CA ALA A 115 16.71 10.97 8.61
C ALA A 115 16.55 12.23 9.47
N GLY A 116 17.06 13.39 8.98
CA GLY A 116 16.86 14.71 9.57
C GLY A 116 15.40 15.05 9.82
N LYS A 117 14.59 14.94 8.77
CA LYS A 117 13.16 15.24 8.82
C LYS A 117 12.40 14.28 9.74
N THR A 118 12.62 12.98 9.58
CA THR A 118 11.93 11.95 10.37
C THR A 118 12.33 12.04 11.85
N TYR A 119 13.62 12.19 12.15
CA TYR A 119 14.11 12.31 13.52
C TYR A 119 13.55 13.57 14.20
N THR A 120 13.66 14.73 13.56
CA THR A 120 13.15 16.00 14.13
C THR A 120 11.65 15.93 14.40
N ARG A 121 10.88 15.37 13.46
CA ARG A 121 9.43 15.24 13.56
C ARG A 121 8.98 14.34 14.71
N TRP A 122 9.61 13.18 14.87
CA TRP A 122 9.13 12.13 15.78
C TRP A 122 9.86 12.06 17.11
N ARG A 123 11.13 12.48 17.16
CA ARG A 123 11.94 12.50 18.39
C ARG A 123 12.00 13.86 19.06
N LYS A 124 11.45 14.92 18.43
CA LYS A 124 11.46 16.30 18.94
C LYS A 124 12.87 16.75 19.37
N SER A 125 13.88 16.24 18.67
CA SER A 125 15.30 16.51 18.91
C SER A 125 15.93 16.94 17.60
N GLU A 126 16.94 17.79 17.70
CA GLU A 126 17.64 18.27 16.53
C GLU A 126 18.76 17.31 16.10
N ILE A 127 19.00 17.25 14.79
CA ILE A 127 20.20 16.63 14.23
C ILE A 127 21.39 17.60 14.39
N PRO A 128 22.57 17.13 14.80
CA PRO A 128 23.79 17.94 14.84
C PRO A 128 24.05 18.69 13.53
N LYS A 129 24.50 19.95 13.65
CA LYS A 129 24.60 20.87 12.50
C LYS A 129 25.60 20.41 11.43
N ASP A 130 26.62 19.68 11.84
CA ASP A 130 27.71 19.15 11.01
C ASP A 130 27.26 18.05 10.04
N ILE A 131 26.19 17.32 10.36
CA ILE A 131 25.65 16.25 9.51
C ILE A 131 24.27 16.59 8.94
N ARG A 132 23.75 17.79 9.24
CA ARG A 132 22.42 18.23 8.81
C ARG A 132 22.44 18.54 7.32
N VAL A 133 21.45 18.00 6.62
CA VAL A 133 21.17 18.31 5.21
C VAL A 133 19.80 18.97 5.16
N ASP A 134 19.75 20.26 4.83
CA ASP A 134 18.51 21.06 4.84
C ASP A 134 17.79 21.06 3.49
N SER A 135 18.49 20.75 2.40
CA SER A 135 17.95 20.78 1.04
C SER A 135 18.59 19.71 0.16
N LEU A 136 17.82 19.20 -0.80
CA LEU A 136 18.29 18.29 -1.84
C LEU A 136 18.25 18.99 -3.20
N THR A 137 19.11 18.56 -4.11
CA THR A 137 19.03 18.96 -5.53
C THR A 137 17.81 18.33 -6.20
N ASP A 138 17.37 18.88 -7.35
CA ASP A 138 16.24 18.33 -8.11
C ASP A 138 16.45 16.85 -8.49
N HIS A 139 17.68 16.48 -8.84
CA HIS A 139 18.05 15.09 -9.14
C HIS A 139 17.88 14.17 -7.92
N GLN A 140 18.33 14.63 -6.75
CA GLN A 140 18.20 13.88 -5.50
C GLN A 140 16.73 13.79 -5.05
N ILE A 141 15.94 14.85 -5.24
CA ILE A 141 14.49 14.85 -4.98
C ILE A 141 13.79 13.83 -5.90
N ALA A 142 14.10 13.82 -7.19
CA ALA A 142 13.54 12.86 -8.14
C ALA A 142 13.91 11.41 -7.75
N SER A 143 15.16 11.18 -7.34
CA SER A 143 15.63 9.86 -6.87
C SER A 143 14.90 9.42 -5.59
N LEU A 144 14.74 10.33 -4.63
CA LEU A 144 13.99 10.07 -3.40
C LEU A 144 12.51 9.75 -3.69
N ASN A 145 11.86 10.51 -4.56
CA ASN A 145 10.47 10.26 -4.93
C ASN A 145 10.30 8.89 -5.59
N ARG A 146 11.22 8.52 -6.49
CA ARG A 146 11.24 7.20 -7.12
C ARG A 146 11.42 6.08 -6.10
N LEU A 147 12.30 6.27 -5.11
CA LEU A 147 12.47 5.31 -4.01
C LEU A 147 11.17 5.16 -3.22
N LYS A 148 10.52 6.27 -2.85
CA LYS A 148 9.26 6.25 -2.10
C LYS A 148 8.13 5.55 -2.86
N GLU A 149 7.97 5.86 -4.15
CA GLU A 149 7.01 5.19 -5.01
C GLU A 149 7.27 3.67 -5.06
N TRP A 150 8.52 3.28 -5.21
CA TRP A 150 8.91 1.88 -5.22
C TRP A 150 8.63 1.18 -3.89
N LEU A 151 8.93 1.81 -2.75
CA LEU A 151 8.65 1.27 -1.41
C LEU A 151 7.14 1.08 -1.19
N TYR A 152 6.34 2.07 -1.56
CA TYR A 152 4.88 2.00 -1.51
C TYR A 152 4.32 0.86 -2.36
N TYR A 153 4.79 0.75 -3.61
CA TYR A 153 4.38 -0.33 -4.50
C TYR A 153 4.78 -1.71 -3.95
N ARG A 154 6.00 -1.83 -3.41
CA ARG A 154 6.50 -3.09 -2.86
C ARG A 154 5.67 -3.56 -1.66
N ARG A 155 5.38 -2.68 -0.71
CA ARG A 155 4.63 -3.05 0.51
C ARG A 155 3.18 -3.44 0.20
N THR A 156 2.51 -2.69 -0.67
CA THR A 156 1.13 -2.97 -1.07
C THR A 156 1.03 -4.25 -1.90
N THR A 157 1.99 -4.50 -2.78
CA THR A 157 2.07 -5.75 -3.55
C THR A 157 2.31 -6.96 -2.65
N ALA A 158 3.12 -6.84 -1.60
CA ALA A 158 3.37 -7.92 -0.65
C ALA A 158 2.07 -8.36 0.03
N ARG A 159 1.26 -7.41 0.52
CA ARG A 159 -0.08 -7.69 1.07
C ARG A 159 -0.99 -8.39 0.07
N GLN A 160 -1.04 -7.91 -1.18
CA GLN A 160 -1.86 -8.53 -2.22
C GLN A 160 -1.46 -9.98 -2.50
N LYS A 161 -0.16 -10.29 -2.45
CA LYS A 161 0.33 -11.67 -2.61
C LYS A 161 -0.10 -12.57 -1.46
N VAL A 162 0.01 -12.09 -0.21
CA VAL A 162 -0.45 -12.82 0.97
C VAL A 162 -1.96 -13.10 0.88
N LYS A 163 -2.77 -12.06 0.64
CA LYS A 163 -4.23 -12.21 0.48
C LYS A 163 -4.61 -13.21 -0.62
N LYS A 164 -3.88 -13.20 -1.75
CA LYS A 164 -4.11 -14.17 -2.83
C LYS A 164 -3.77 -15.60 -2.39
N ALA A 165 -2.68 -15.81 -1.67
CA ALA A 165 -2.29 -17.12 -1.17
C ALA A 165 -3.31 -17.66 -0.15
N GLU A 166 -3.78 -16.83 0.78
CA GLU A 166 -4.82 -17.18 1.75
C GLU A 166 -6.13 -17.59 1.07
N ASN A 167 -6.57 -16.83 0.06
CA ASN A 167 -7.76 -17.16 -0.72
C ASN A 167 -7.65 -18.49 -1.46
N LEU A 168 -6.46 -18.85 -1.95
CA LEU A 168 -6.22 -20.14 -2.60
C LEU A 168 -6.31 -21.29 -1.59
N GLN A 169 -5.67 -21.13 -0.42
CA GLN A 169 -5.73 -22.13 0.66
C GLN A 169 -7.17 -22.34 1.15
N GLN A 170 -7.94 -21.27 1.33
CA GLN A 170 -9.34 -21.38 1.74
C GLN A 170 -10.18 -22.15 0.72
N LYS A 171 -9.98 -21.88 -0.58
CA LYS A 171 -10.67 -22.64 -1.65
C LYS A 171 -10.30 -24.12 -1.64
N GLU A 172 -9.04 -24.46 -1.38
CA GLU A 172 -8.59 -25.84 -1.25
C GLU A 172 -9.23 -26.54 -0.04
N VAL A 173 -9.29 -25.85 1.11
CA VAL A 173 -9.95 -26.35 2.32
C VAL A 173 -11.45 -26.54 2.09
N GLU A 174 -12.13 -25.59 1.44
CA GLU A 174 -13.54 -25.72 1.09
C GLU A 174 -13.80 -26.86 0.10
N ALA A 175 -12.95 -27.02 -0.92
CA ALA A 175 -13.05 -28.13 -1.87
C ALA A 175 -12.84 -29.49 -1.19
N ALA A 176 -11.88 -29.59 -0.27
CA ALA A 176 -11.65 -30.78 0.52
C ALA A 176 -12.85 -31.12 1.41
N LYS A 177 -13.44 -30.11 2.08
CA LYS A 177 -14.68 -30.29 2.86
C LYS A 177 -15.84 -30.76 1.99
N ARG A 178 -16.09 -30.12 0.84
CA ARG A 178 -17.15 -30.54 -0.09
C ARG A 178 -16.96 -31.97 -0.60
N LYS A 179 -15.70 -32.39 -0.86
CA LYS A 179 -15.38 -33.77 -1.27
C LYS A 179 -15.60 -34.78 -0.14
N ALA A 180 -15.35 -34.40 1.10
CA ALA A 180 -15.61 -35.24 2.28
C ALA A 180 -17.10 -35.31 2.65
N GLU A 181 -17.86 -34.25 2.36
CA GLU A 181 -19.30 -34.13 2.64
C GLU A 181 -20.18 -34.71 1.54
N GLN A 182 -19.66 -34.95 0.32
CA GLN A 182 -20.35 -35.76 -0.68
C GLN A 182 -20.36 -37.23 -0.19
N PRO A 183 -21.51 -37.79 0.22
CA PRO A 183 -21.60 -39.24 0.40
C PRO A 183 -21.32 -39.89 -0.95
N ALA A 184 -20.87 -41.15 -0.96
CA ALA A 184 -20.88 -41.99 -2.15
C ALA A 184 -22.36 -42.20 -2.60
N LEU A 185 -22.97 -41.17 -3.19
CA LEU A 185 -24.20 -41.30 -3.92
C LEU A 185 -23.82 -41.97 -5.23
N PHE A 186 -24.35 -43.19 -5.40
CA PHE A 186 -24.24 -44.05 -6.57
C PHE A 186 -23.00 -44.97 -6.62
N GLU A 187 -22.98 -45.98 -5.77
CA GLU A 187 -22.60 -47.32 -6.24
C GLU A 187 -23.86 -47.92 -6.91
N PHE A 188 -23.82 -48.06 -8.23
CA PHE A 188 -24.84 -48.74 -9.05
C PHE A 188 -24.48 -50.21 -9.22
#